data_AF-A0A7C5T0S6-F1
#
_entry.id   AF-A0A7C5T0S6-F1
#
_cell.length_a   1.000
_cell.length_b   1.000
_cell.length_c   1.000
_cell.angle_alpha   90.00
_cell.angle_beta   90.00
_cell.angle_gamma   90.00
#
_symmetry.space_group_name_H-M   'P 1'
#
loop_
_entity.id
_entity.type
_entity.pdbx_description
1 polymer ?
#
loop_
_entity_poly.entity_id
_entity_poly.type
_entity_poly.pdbx_seq_one_letter_code
_entity_poly.pdbx_strand_id
1 'polypeptide(L)'
;MRCTLKQPPNSLRLKSVGAILECLDIGARILNPLEDLPRLLRDLLPRYISLRDPRVEFSENEPIGDNYIIYKYHILDGSTFVASCRAVSRSRTLLSVICTVDSSQKPRLSAIAEGPSSEPALQRGPNSEGHPRGQRYIDDFIIYRILGSPEVDPSSWRLRVEGLVTNPLALSLEDVVSLPRVTVVRDFHCVTGWSVSSVRWEGVRLR
;
A
#
# COMPACT_ATOMS: atom_id res chain seq x y z
N MET A 1 1.60 -20.23 -2.25
CA MET A 1 0.90 -19.54 -1.16
C MET A 1 0.38 -20.53 -0.13
N ARG A 2 0.80 -20.38 1.12
CA ARG A 2 0.33 -21.18 2.27
C ARG A 2 -0.25 -20.23 3.31
N CYS A 3 -1.52 -20.39 3.66
CA CYS A 3 -2.21 -19.50 4.60
C CYS A 3 -2.72 -20.28 5.81
N THR A 4 -2.49 -19.74 7.00
CA THR A 4 -2.85 -20.35 8.29
C THR A 4 -3.50 -19.31 9.19
N LEU A 5 -4.59 -19.69 9.87
CA LEU A 5 -5.22 -18.87 10.89
C LEU A 5 -4.78 -19.36 12.28
N LYS A 6 -4.04 -18.53 13.01
CA LYS A 6 -3.41 -18.87 14.29
C LYS A 6 -4.11 -18.18 15.46
N GLN A 7 -4.05 -18.80 16.62
CA GLN A 7 -4.42 -18.16 17.88
C GLN A 7 -3.40 -17.09 18.25
N PRO A 8 -3.82 -15.90 18.71
CA PRO A 8 -2.90 -14.85 19.08
C PRO A 8 -2.25 -15.13 20.46
N PRO A 9 -1.02 -14.65 20.69
CA PRO A 9 -0.41 -14.66 22.02
C PRO A 9 -1.18 -13.75 22.99
N ASN A 10 -1.01 -13.96 24.29
CA ASN A 10 -1.74 -13.23 25.34
C ASN A 10 -1.60 -11.70 25.21
N SER A 11 -0.41 -11.20 24.84
CA SER A 11 -0.14 -9.77 24.65
C SER A 11 -1.03 -9.11 23.57
N LEU A 12 -1.44 -9.87 22.54
CA LEU A 12 -2.32 -9.38 21.49
C LEU A 12 -3.81 -9.59 21.83
N ARG A 13 -4.16 -10.60 22.62
CA ARG A 13 -5.54 -10.78 23.13
C ARG A 13 -5.98 -9.60 23.99
N LEU A 14 -5.06 -9.03 24.78
CA LEU A 14 -5.28 -7.80 25.56
C LEU A 14 -5.57 -6.57 24.67
N LYS A 15 -5.31 -6.65 23.37
CA LYS A 15 -5.59 -5.61 22.37
C LYS A 15 -6.74 -6.00 21.44
N SER A 16 -7.66 -6.82 21.92
CA SER A 16 -8.85 -7.29 21.18
C SER A 16 -8.57 -8.10 19.91
N VAL A 17 -7.35 -8.64 19.75
CA VAL A 17 -7.05 -9.54 18.62
C VAL A 17 -7.56 -10.94 18.93
N GLY A 18 -8.44 -11.47 18.06
CA GLY A 18 -8.99 -12.81 18.18
C GLY A 18 -8.27 -13.88 17.35
N ALA A 19 -7.64 -13.49 16.24
CA ALA A 19 -6.89 -14.40 15.37
C ALA A 19 -5.78 -13.67 14.59
N ILE A 20 -4.80 -14.45 14.13
CA ILE A 20 -3.74 -13.99 13.23
C ILE A 20 -3.82 -14.81 11.94
N LEU A 21 -4.15 -14.18 10.82
CA LEU A 21 -4.02 -14.81 9.51
C LEU A 21 -2.62 -14.55 8.98
N GLU A 22 -1.88 -15.61 8.67
CA GLU A 22 -0.56 -15.53 8.08
C GLU A 22 -0.53 -16.30 6.76
N CYS A 23 -0.21 -15.60 5.68
CA CYS A 23 -0.02 -16.14 4.34
C CYS A 23 1.43 -15.95 3.91
N LEU A 24 2.12 -17.06 3.66
CA LEU A 24 3.53 -17.10 3.27
C LEU A 24 3.70 -17.66 1.86
N ASP A 25 4.90 -17.48 1.29
CA ASP A 25 5.29 -17.96 -0.04
C ASP A 25 4.26 -17.58 -1.12
N ILE A 26 3.85 -16.32 -1.13
CA ILE A 26 2.81 -15.86 -2.06
C ILE A 26 3.37 -15.80 -3.49
N GLY A 27 4.51 -15.12 -3.69
CA GLY A 27 5.21 -15.06 -4.97
C GLY A 27 4.49 -14.27 -6.06
N ALA A 28 3.45 -13.50 -5.71
CA ALA A 28 2.69 -12.71 -6.67
C ALA A 28 3.45 -11.44 -7.07
N ARG A 29 3.43 -11.08 -8.35
CA ARG A 29 4.02 -9.83 -8.83
C ARG A 29 3.09 -8.65 -8.55
N ILE A 30 3.61 -7.60 -7.92
CA ILE A 30 2.91 -6.35 -7.64
C ILE A 30 3.39 -5.29 -8.65
N LEU A 31 2.45 -4.71 -9.40
CA LEU A 31 2.73 -3.62 -10.33
C LEU A 31 2.25 -2.28 -9.77
N ASN A 32 1.06 -2.27 -9.17
CA ASN A 32 0.52 -1.13 -8.43
C ASN A 32 0.04 -1.62 -7.06
N PRO A 33 0.83 -1.47 -5.99
CA PRO A 33 0.45 -1.94 -4.65
C PRO A 33 -0.83 -1.31 -4.11
N LEU A 34 -1.18 -0.10 -4.54
CA LEU A 34 -2.42 0.58 -4.12
C LEU A 34 -3.67 0.00 -4.79
N GLU A 35 -3.52 -0.77 -5.86
CA GLU A 35 -4.64 -1.46 -6.52
C GLU A 35 -4.58 -2.98 -6.31
N ASP A 36 -3.41 -3.56 -6.54
CA ASP A 36 -3.19 -5.01 -6.55
C ASP A 36 -3.37 -5.61 -5.15
N LEU A 37 -2.85 -4.97 -4.10
CA LEU A 37 -2.94 -5.49 -2.73
C LEU A 37 -4.35 -5.35 -2.15
N PRO A 38 -5.08 -4.22 -2.30
CA PRO A 38 -6.50 -4.17 -1.93
C PRO A 38 -7.38 -5.17 -2.65
N ARG A 39 -7.14 -5.44 -3.94
CA ARG A 39 -7.83 -6.52 -4.67
C ARG A 39 -7.52 -7.89 -4.05
N LEU A 40 -6.25 -8.20 -3.86
CA LEU A 40 -5.81 -9.46 -3.25
C LEU A 40 -6.40 -9.68 -1.86
N LEU A 41 -6.41 -8.65 -1.00
CA LEU A 41 -6.95 -8.75 0.36
C LEU A 41 -8.47 -8.95 0.37
N ARG A 42 -9.21 -8.28 -0.53
CA ARG A 42 -10.66 -8.48 -0.69
C ARG A 42 -11.00 -9.90 -1.13
N ASP A 43 -10.16 -10.52 -1.95
CA ASP A 43 -10.39 -11.90 -2.41
C ASP A 43 -9.91 -12.95 -1.39
N LEU A 44 -8.90 -12.61 -0.59
CA LEU A 44 -8.27 -13.52 0.37
C LEU A 44 -9.06 -13.63 1.68
N LEU A 45 -9.40 -12.49 2.30
CA LEU A 45 -9.95 -12.47 3.66
C LEU A 45 -11.30 -13.20 3.82
N PRO A 46 -12.27 -13.09 2.90
CA PRO A 46 -13.55 -13.79 3.01
C PRO A 46 -13.45 -15.32 3.03
N ARG A 47 -12.29 -15.88 2.68
CA ARG A 47 -12.03 -17.32 2.77
C ARG A 47 -11.80 -17.78 4.22
N TYR A 48 -11.35 -16.89 5.10
CA TYR A 48 -10.93 -17.20 6.47
C TYR A 48 -11.82 -16.58 7.54
N ILE A 49 -12.45 -15.44 7.24
CA ILE A 49 -13.35 -14.72 8.16
C ILE A 49 -14.63 -14.32 7.44
N SER A 50 -15.72 -14.16 8.18
CA SER A 50 -17.02 -13.81 7.61
C SER A 50 -17.13 -12.30 7.41
N LEU A 51 -17.00 -11.86 6.16
CA LEU A 51 -17.13 -10.47 5.72
C LEU A 51 -18.34 -10.34 4.77
N ARG A 52 -19.07 -9.23 4.85
CA ARG A 52 -20.20 -8.96 3.94
C ARG A 52 -19.79 -8.06 2.78
N ASP A 53 -19.26 -6.89 3.08
CA ASP A 53 -18.80 -5.90 2.11
C ASP A 53 -17.52 -5.22 2.61
N PRO A 54 -16.36 -5.91 2.48
CA PRO A 54 -15.13 -5.43 3.06
C PRO A 54 -14.50 -4.30 2.24
N ARG A 55 -14.31 -3.15 2.88
CA ARG A 55 -13.46 -2.06 2.40
C ARG A 55 -12.03 -2.28 2.89
N VAL A 56 -11.08 -2.14 1.96
CA VAL A 56 -9.64 -2.30 2.24
C VAL A 56 -8.98 -0.95 2.04
N GLU A 57 -8.64 -0.31 3.15
CA GLU A 57 -8.12 1.05 3.19
C GLU A 57 -6.61 1.00 3.40
N PHE A 58 -5.85 1.54 2.43
CA PHE A 58 -4.42 1.74 2.60
C PHE A 58 -4.15 2.79 3.68
N SER A 59 -3.33 2.43 4.65
CA SER A 59 -2.92 3.30 5.76
C SER A 59 -1.60 3.97 5.44
N GLU A 60 -0.53 3.18 5.34
CA GLU A 60 0.84 3.64 5.13
C GLU A 60 1.71 2.53 4.54
N ASN A 61 2.91 2.88 4.08
CA ASN A 61 3.94 1.91 3.75
C ASN A 61 5.30 2.33 4.30
N GLU A 62 6.15 1.33 4.54
CA GLU A 62 7.43 1.51 5.21
C GLU A 62 8.49 0.65 4.52
N PRO A 63 9.57 1.25 3.99
CA PRO A 63 10.67 0.48 3.41
C PRO A 63 11.59 -0.06 4.52
N ILE A 64 11.95 -1.34 4.40
CA ILE A 64 12.95 -1.98 5.27
C ILE A 64 14.17 -2.35 4.42
N GLY A 65 15.30 -1.69 4.71
CA GLY A 65 16.42 -1.72 3.76
C GLY A 65 16.00 -1.14 2.42
N ASP A 66 16.60 -1.60 1.33
CA ASP A 66 16.46 -0.93 0.03
C ASP A 66 15.46 -1.62 -0.89
N ASN A 67 15.13 -2.87 -0.59
CA ASN A 67 14.30 -3.69 -1.47
C ASN A 67 13.10 -4.32 -0.79
N TYR A 68 12.86 -4.12 0.52
CA TYR A 68 11.62 -4.55 1.15
C TYR A 68 10.71 -3.37 1.42
N ILE A 69 9.41 -3.58 1.23
CA ILE A 69 8.38 -2.60 1.61
C ILE A 69 7.24 -3.33 2.30
N ILE A 70 6.85 -2.82 3.47
CA ILE A 70 5.67 -3.25 4.20
C ILE A 70 4.55 -2.27 3.88
N TYR A 71 3.46 -2.76 3.28
CA TYR A 71 2.24 -1.99 3.07
C TYR A 71 1.22 -2.35 4.16
N LYS A 72 0.64 -1.35 4.83
CA LYS A 72 -0.30 -1.51 5.93
C LYS A 72 -1.71 -1.12 5.47
N TYR A 73 -2.67 -1.98 5.77
CA TYR A 73 -4.09 -1.80 5.42
C TYR A 73 -4.99 -1.99 6.63
N HIS A 74 -6.06 -1.21 6.69
CA HIS A 74 -7.20 -1.45 7.57
C HIS A 74 -8.34 -2.06 6.77
N ILE A 75 -9.01 -3.05 7.37
CA ILE A 75 -10.15 -3.72 6.79
C ILE A 75 -11.37 -3.29 7.58
N LEU A 76 -12.39 -2.81 6.89
CA LEU A 76 -13.68 -2.47 7.48
C LEU A 76 -14.78 -3.30 6.82
N ASP A 77 -15.72 -3.83 7.60
CA ASP A 77 -16.97 -4.42 7.09
C ASP A 77 -18.09 -3.40 7.37
N GLY A 78 -18.56 -2.72 6.31
CA GLY A 78 -19.30 -1.46 6.47
C GLY A 78 -18.45 -0.39 7.16
N SER A 79 -18.92 0.14 8.30
CA SER A 79 -18.18 1.12 9.13
C SER A 79 -17.37 0.51 10.27
N THR A 80 -17.42 -0.81 10.44
CA THR A 80 -16.77 -1.48 11.57
C THR A 80 -15.38 -1.95 11.18
N PHE A 81 -14.37 -1.59 11.96
CA PHE A 81 -13.02 -2.14 11.80
C PHE A 81 -12.99 -3.63 12.16
N VAL A 82 -12.40 -4.46 11.30
CA VAL A 82 -12.39 -5.92 11.48
C VAL A 82 -11.00 -6.55 11.45
N ALA A 83 -10.03 -5.94 10.76
CA ALA A 83 -8.65 -6.45 10.72
C ALA A 83 -7.65 -5.37 10.31
N SER A 84 -6.39 -5.56 10.72
CA SER A 84 -5.24 -4.82 10.19
C SER A 84 -4.29 -5.79 9.49
N CYS A 85 -3.96 -5.52 8.24
CA CYS A 85 -3.12 -6.37 7.40
C CYS A 85 -1.80 -5.68 7.03
N ARG A 86 -0.72 -6.45 7.00
CA ARG A 86 0.60 -6.07 6.52
C ARG A 86 0.99 -6.96 5.35
N ALA A 87 1.21 -6.38 4.19
CA ALA A 87 1.73 -7.05 3.01
C ALA A 87 3.22 -6.73 2.85
N VAL A 88 4.07 -7.75 2.91
CA VAL A 88 5.52 -7.60 2.79
C VAL A 88 5.94 -7.94 1.38
N SER A 89 6.49 -6.98 0.68
CA SER A 89 7.06 -7.16 -0.65
C SER A 89 8.58 -7.12 -0.60
N ARG A 90 9.21 -7.79 -1.57
CA ARG A 90 10.58 -7.55 -1.96
C ARG A 90 10.63 -7.18 -3.44
N SER A 91 11.10 -5.98 -3.74
CA SER A 91 10.99 -5.35 -5.04
C SER A 91 9.55 -5.40 -5.52
N ARG A 92 9.27 -6.09 -6.63
CA ARG A 92 7.90 -6.22 -7.15
C ARG A 92 7.26 -7.56 -6.82
N THR A 93 7.72 -8.27 -5.81
CA THR A 93 7.21 -9.60 -5.44
C THR A 93 6.63 -9.59 -4.04
N LEU A 94 5.36 -9.95 -3.91
CA LEU A 94 4.69 -10.17 -2.63
C LEU A 94 5.22 -11.44 -1.98
N LEU A 95 5.83 -11.32 -0.81
CA LEU A 95 6.37 -12.44 -0.06
C LEU A 95 5.34 -13.02 0.91
N SER A 96 4.74 -12.15 1.73
CA SER A 96 3.81 -12.55 2.78
C SER A 96 2.72 -11.51 3.03
N VAL A 97 1.62 -11.97 3.60
CA VAL A 97 0.54 -11.15 4.15
C VAL A 97 0.24 -11.64 5.55
N ILE A 98 0.27 -10.73 6.53
CA ILE A 98 -0.05 -11.02 7.93
C ILE A 98 -1.17 -10.08 8.37
N CYS A 99 -2.28 -10.63 8.85
CA CYS A 99 -3.41 -9.85 9.35
C CYS A 99 -3.71 -10.20 10.81
N THR A 100 -3.84 -9.18 11.66
CA THR A 100 -4.45 -9.30 12.98
C THR A 100 -5.94 -9.04 12.85
N VAL A 101 -6.77 -10.03 13.20
CA VAL A 101 -8.23 -9.99 13.10
C VAL A 101 -8.82 -9.67 14.47
N ASP A 102 -9.78 -8.75 14.48
CA ASP A 102 -10.50 -8.36 15.70
C ASP A 102 -11.32 -9.53 16.27
N SER A 103 -11.38 -9.60 17.59
CA SER A 103 -12.09 -10.65 18.35
C SER A 103 -13.59 -10.72 18.10
N SER A 104 -14.21 -9.65 17.57
CA SER A 104 -15.59 -9.66 17.11
C SER A 104 -15.84 -10.58 15.91
N GLN A 105 -14.80 -10.88 15.13
CA GLN A 105 -14.91 -11.70 13.93
C GLN A 105 -14.83 -13.18 14.26
N LYS A 106 -15.76 -13.96 13.68
CA LYS A 106 -15.76 -15.42 13.82
C LYS A 106 -14.89 -16.05 12.71
N PRO A 107 -13.84 -16.81 13.07
CA PRO A 107 -13.11 -17.66 12.14
C PRO A 107 -14.03 -18.61 11.37
N ARG A 108 -13.73 -18.87 10.10
CA ARG A 108 -14.27 -20.04 9.40
C ARG A 108 -13.46 -21.26 9.84
N LEU A 109 -14.16 -22.29 10.35
CA LEU A 109 -13.58 -23.43 11.09
C LEU A 109 -12.54 -24.27 10.33
N SER A 110 -12.35 -24.10 9.02
CA SER A 110 -11.53 -24.97 8.18
C SER A 110 -10.04 -24.62 8.08
N ALA A 111 -9.52 -23.65 8.84
CA ALA A 111 -8.17 -23.09 8.59
C ALA A 111 -7.27 -22.88 9.83
N ILE A 112 -7.57 -23.54 10.96
CA ILE A 112 -6.69 -23.44 12.14
C ILE A 112 -5.58 -24.49 12.02
N ALA A 113 -4.38 -24.02 11.68
CA ALA A 113 -3.18 -24.83 11.73
C ALA A 113 -2.16 -24.15 12.66
N GLU A 114 -1.64 -24.92 13.61
CA GLU A 114 -0.53 -24.50 14.45
C GLU A 114 0.77 -24.65 13.66
N GLY A 115 1.53 -23.57 13.55
CA GLY A 115 2.83 -23.59 12.88
C GLY A 115 3.71 -22.46 13.36
N PRO A 116 5.03 -22.66 13.48
CA PRO A 116 5.94 -21.62 13.94
C PRO A 116 5.92 -20.43 12.98
N SER A 117 5.90 -19.22 13.53
CA SER A 117 6.18 -17.98 12.81
C SER A 117 7.70 -17.87 12.63
N SER A 118 8.21 -17.95 11.41
CA SER A 118 9.62 -17.67 11.14
C SER A 118 9.78 -16.24 10.65
N GLU A 119 10.58 -15.43 11.33
CA GLU A 119 11.00 -14.13 10.82
C GLU A 119 11.85 -14.31 9.54
N PRO A 120 11.50 -13.67 8.41
CA PRO A 120 12.31 -13.74 7.21
C PRO A 120 13.64 -13.01 7.42
N ALA A 121 14.75 -13.66 7.08
CA ALA A 121 16.06 -13.03 7.12
C ALA A 121 16.14 -11.86 6.12
N LEU A 122 16.43 -10.66 6.62
CA LEU A 122 16.65 -9.47 5.79
C LEU A 122 17.98 -9.59 5.05
N GLN A 123 17.92 -9.83 3.74
CA GLN A 123 19.10 -9.75 2.88
C GLN A 123 19.29 -8.30 2.41
N ARG A 124 20.49 -7.74 2.56
CA ARG A 124 20.81 -6.41 2.02
C ARG A 124 20.71 -6.44 0.49
N GLY A 125 20.02 -5.44 -0.06
CA GLY A 125 20.02 -5.19 -1.50
C GLY A 125 21.39 -4.70 -1.99
N PRO A 126 21.65 -4.73 -3.30
CA PRO A 126 22.87 -4.15 -3.87
C PRO A 126 22.90 -2.64 -3.60
N ASN A 127 24.08 -2.11 -3.25
CA ASN A 127 24.30 -0.67 -3.16
C ASN A 127 24.00 -0.04 -4.54
N SER A 128 23.03 0.86 -4.58
CA SER A 128 22.70 1.60 -5.78
C SER A 128 23.58 2.84 -5.87
N GLU A 129 24.68 2.78 -6.62
CA GLU A 129 25.52 3.95 -6.85
C GLU A 129 24.77 5.02 -7.69
N GLY A 130 25.12 6.30 -7.50
CA GLY A 130 24.63 7.39 -8.35
C GLY A 130 23.43 8.21 -7.82
N HIS A 131 23.00 8.01 -6.58
CA HIS A 131 22.01 8.89 -5.95
C HIS A 131 22.66 10.16 -5.36
N PRO A 132 21.90 11.25 -5.12
CA PRO A 132 22.40 12.42 -4.41
C PRO A 132 22.97 12.06 -3.02
N ARG A 133 23.86 12.90 -2.48
CA ARG A 133 24.49 12.66 -1.17
C ARG A 133 23.42 12.54 -0.08
N GLY A 134 23.50 11.47 0.72
CA GLY A 134 22.55 11.20 1.81
C GLY A 134 21.22 10.58 1.36
N GLN A 135 21.11 10.19 0.09
CA GLN A 135 19.97 9.42 -0.43
C GLN A 135 20.31 7.92 -0.48
N ARG A 136 19.29 7.09 -0.67
CA ARG A 136 19.39 5.67 -1.08
C ARG A 136 18.24 5.34 -2.02
N TYR A 137 18.45 4.54 -3.06
CA TYR A 137 17.31 4.09 -3.88
C TYR A 137 16.52 3.00 -3.17
N ILE A 138 15.20 3.11 -3.25
CA ILE A 138 14.24 2.09 -2.84
C ILE A 138 13.34 1.71 -4.01
N ASP A 139 12.70 0.54 -3.91
CA ASP A 139 11.96 -0.05 -5.03
C ASP A 139 10.62 0.65 -5.35
N ASP A 140 10.03 1.39 -4.40
CA ASP A 140 8.74 2.08 -4.58
C ASP A 140 8.60 3.30 -3.66
N PHE A 141 7.62 4.15 -3.94
CA PHE A 141 7.36 5.37 -3.19
C PHE A 141 6.96 5.11 -1.74
N ILE A 142 7.53 5.86 -0.79
CA ILE A 142 6.89 6.07 0.51
C ILE A 142 5.74 7.07 0.33
N ILE A 143 4.55 6.69 0.73
CA ILE A 143 3.34 7.49 0.56
C ILE A 143 3.11 8.32 1.82
N TYR A 144 3.34 9.63 1.72
CA TYR A 144 3.07 10.57 2.80
C TYR A 144 1.69 11.23 2.63
N ARG A 145 0.94 11.32 3.73
CA ARG A 145 -0.37 11.99 3.79
C ARG A 145 -0.42 12.82 5.07
N ILE A 146 -0.73 14.11 4.94
CA ILE A 146 -0.85 15.01 6.10
C ILE A 146 -2.30 15.03 6.61
N LEU A 147 -3.28 15.01 5.69
CA LEU A 147 -4.71 15.15 6.01
C LEU A 147 -5.56 13.98 5.48
N GLY A 148 -4.93 12.82 5.28
CA GLY A 148 -5.58 11.67 4.62
C GLY A 148 -5.55 11.75 3.08
N SER A 149 -6.32 10.89 2.43
CA SER A 149 -6.52 10.94 0.97
C SER A 149 -7.87 11.58 0.65
N PRO A 150 -7.92 12.58 -0.24
CA PRO A 150 -9.18 13.17 -0.65
C PRO A 150 -9.98 12.17 -1.50
N GLU A 151 -11.28 12.06 -1.22
CA GLU A 151 -12.23 11.52 -2.19
C GLU A 151 -12.51 12.61 -3.22
N VAL A 152 -12.19 12.32 -4.49
CA VAL A 152 -12.32 13.29 -5.58
C VAL A 152 -13.39 12.78 -6.54
N ASP A 153 -14.48 13.54 -6.69
CA ASP A 153 -15.42 13.37 -7.79
C ASP A 153 -14.87 14.05 -9.05
N PRO A 154 -14.50 13.29 -10.09
CA PRO A 154 -13.91 13.85 -11.30
C PRO A 154 -14.81 14.86 -12.03
N SER A 155 -16.14 14.74 -11.90
CA SER A 155 -17.10 15.58 -12.62
C SER A 155 -17.17 17.01 -12.07
N SER A 156 -17.02 17.15 -10.75
CA SER A 156 -17.02 18.44 -10.04
C SER A 156 -15.61 19.01 -9.83
N TRP A 157 -14.56 18.20 -9.99
CA TRP A 157 -13.17 18.64 -9.82
C TRP A 157 -12.78 19.77 -10.78
N ARG A 158 -11.99 20.74 -10.30
CA ARG A 158 -11.43 21.85 -11.11
C ARG A 158 -9.97 22.12 -10.75
N LEU A 159 -9.11 22.26 -11.75
CA LEU A 159 -7.78 22.88 -11.61
C LEU A 159 -7.92 24.39 -11.76
N ARG A 160 -7.64 25.13 -10.69
CA ARG A 160 -7.64 26.60 -10.70
C ARG A 160 -6.23 27.14 -10.88
N VAL A 161 -6.05 28.03 -11.84
CA VAL A 161 -4.81 28.80 -12.05
C VAL A 161 -5.14 30.26 -11.77
N GLU A 162 -4.70 30.73 -10.61
CA GLU A 162 -5.04 32.05 -10.05
C GLU A 162 -3.74 32.77 -9.60
N GLY A 163 -3.85 33.98 -9.02
CA GLY A 163 -2.71 34.79 -8.56
C GLY A 163 -2.32 35.88 -9.56
N LEU A 164 -1.02 36.05 -9.81
CA LEU A 164 -0.47 37.09 -10.71
C LEU A 164 -0.62 36.71 -12.19
N VAL A 165 -1.87 36.51 -12.64
CA VAL A 165 -2.21 36.14 -14.02
C VAL A 165 -3.24 37.11 -14.59
N THR A 166 -3.15 37.40 -15.90
CA THR A 166 -4.12 38.27 -16.57
C THR A 166 -5.50 37.62 -16.68
N ASN A 167 -5.55 36.32 -16.98
CA ASN A 167 -6.78 35.56 -17.16
C ASN A 167 -6.74 34.32 -16.26
N PRO A 168 -7.43 34.33 -15.10
CA PRO A 168 -7.56 33.15 -14.26
C PRO A 168 -8.26 32.01 -15.02
N LEU A 169 -7.83 30.77 -14.75
CA LEU A 169 -8.40 29.57 -15.37
C LEU A 169 -9.07 28.67 -14.34
N ALA A 170 -10.15 28.01 -14.73
CA ALA A 170 -10.78 26.94 -13.98
C ALA A 170 -11.06 25.77 -14.94
N LEU A 171 -10.09 24.86 -15.06
CA LEU A 171 -10.14 23.73 -15.99
C LEU A 171 -10.82 22.52 -15.35
N SER A 172 -11.73 21.87 -16.05
CA SER A 172 -12.22 20.55 -15.66
C SER A 172 -11.14 19.48 -15.82
N LEU A 173 -11.36 18.28 -15.27
CA LEU A 173 -10.43 17.17 -15.50
C LEU A 173 -10.35 16.80 -16.98
N GLU A 174 -11.48 16.85 -17.70
CA GLU A 174 -11.53 16.59 -19.13
C GLU A 174 -10.70 17.60 -19.93
N ASP A 175 -10.81 18.90 -19.60
CA ASP A 175 -9.99 19.94 -20.21
C ASP A 175 -8.50 19.62 -20.02
N VAL A 176 -8.07 19.29 -18.80
CA VAL A 176 -6.65 18.96 -18.50
C VAL A 176 -6.19 17.73 -19.27
N VAL A 177 -7.01 16.67 -19.32
CA VAL A 177 -6.66 15.40 -19.98
C VAL A 177 -6.62 15.54 -21.51
N SER A 178 -7.35 16.52 -22.07
CA SER A 178 -7.35 16.85 -23.50
C SER A 178 -6.11 17.65 -23.95
N LEU A 179 -5.38 18.27 -23.02
CA LEU A 179 -4.16 19.01 -23.34
C LEU A 179 -3.03 18.08 -23.83
N PRO A 180 -2.07 18.60 -24.62
CA PRO A 180 -0.94 17.81 -25.10
C PRO A 180 -0.16 17.15 -23.96
N ARG A 181 -0.14 15.82 -23.95
CA ARG A 181 0.57 15.03 -22.96
C ARG A 181 2.06 14.95 -23.26
N VAL A 182 2.86 14.99 -22.20
CA VAL A 182 4.30 14.78 -22.23
C VAL A 182 4.65 13.66 -21.26
N THR A 183 5.57 12.79 -21.67
CA THR A 183 6.19 11.81 -20.78
C THR A 183 7.63 12.22 -20.48
N VAL A 184 8.03 12.14 -19.21
CA VAL A 184 9.43 12.28 -18.80
C VAL A 184 9.84 11.12 -17.91
N VAL A 185 11.07 10.63 -18.08
CA VAL A 185 11.67 9.64 -17.17
C VAL A 185 12.68 10.37 -16.29
N ARG A 186 12.41 10.43 -14.99
CA ARG A 186 13.24 11.14 -14.01
C ARG A 186 13.18 10.44 -12.66
N ASP A 187 14.27 10.51 -11.91
CA ASP A 187 14.32 10.01 -10.55
C ASP A 187 13.49 10.90 -9.62
N PHE A 188 12.94 10.30 -8.59
CA PHE A 188 12.35 10.99 -7.45
C PHE A 188 13.35 11.00 -6.29
N HIS A 189 13.51 12.14 -5.61
CA HIS A 189 14.36 12.26 -4.43
C HIS A 189 13.58 12.90 -3.28
N CYS A 190 13.53 12.23 -2.13
CA CYS A 190 12.88 12.74 -0.93
C CYS A 190 13.90 13.43 -0.02
N VAL A 191 13.51 14.55 0.60
CA VAL A 191 14.33 15.23 1.61
C VAL A 191 14.65 14.34 2.82
N THR A 192 13.85 13.29 3.06
CA THR A 192 14.05 12.32 4.15
C THR A 192 15.05 11.20 3.80
N GLY A 193 15.78 11.29 2.69
CA GLY A 193 16.95 10.45 2.40
C GLY A 193 16.66 9.17 1.61
N TRP A 194 15.59 9.10 0.84
CA TRP A 194 15.30 7.99 -0.08
C TRP A 194 14.90 8.48 -1.47
N SER A 195 15.12 7.65 -2.48
CA SER A 195 14.88 7.97 -3.89
C SER A 195 14.24 6.80 -4.62
N VAL A 196 13.53 7.08 -5.72
CA VAL A 196 13.03 6.05 -6.65
C VAL A 196 13.58 6.37 -8.03
N SER A 197 14.30 5.43 -8.63
CA SER A 197 14.97 5.64 -9.91
C SER A 197 14.02 5.44 -11.09
N SER A 198 14.28 6.12 -12.20
CA SER A 198 13.65 5.89 -13.51
C SER A 198 12.11 5.95 -13.47
N VAL A 199 11.54 6.85 -12.68
CA VAL A 199 10.09 7.04 -12.63
C VAL A 199 9.62 7.63 -13.96
N ARG A 200 8.66 6.95 -14.59
CA ARG A 200 7.95 7.46 -15.77
C ARG A 200 6.80 8.35 -15.31
N TRP A 201 6.94 9.64 -15.53
CA TRP A 201 5.90 10.64 -15.30
C TRP A 201 5.17 10.95 -16.60
N GLU A 202 3.86 11.09 -16.56
CA GLU A 202 3.02 11.51 -17.69
C GLU A 202 2.07 12.61 -17.22
N GLY A 203 1.90 13.65 -18.04
CA GLY A 203 0.99 14.73 -17.73
C GLY A 203 1.10 15.89 -18.70
N VAL A 204 0.60 17.06 -18.29
CA VAL A 204 0.66 18.31 -19.06
C VAL A 204 1.86 19.13 -18.60
N ARG A 205 2.62 19.69 -19.54
CA ARG A 205 3.80 20.51 -19.21
C ARG A 205 3.37 21.88 -18.68
N LEU A 206 3.72 22.18 -17.43
CA LEU A 206 3.70 23.55 -16.90
C LEU A 206 4.85 24.32 -17.56
N ARG A 207 4.57 25.40 -18.29
CA ARG A 207 5.57 26.21 -18.99
C ARG A 207 5.40 27.68 -18.67
#